data_AF-A0A8S0W1B2-F1
#
_entry.id   AF-A0A8S0W1B2-F1
#
_cell.length_a   1.000
_cell.length_b   1.000
_cell.length_c   1.000
_cell.angle_alpha   90.00
_cell.angle_beta   90.00
_cell.angle_gamma   90.00
#
_symmetry.space_group_name_H-M   'P 1'
#
loop_
_entity.id
_entity.type
_entity.pdbx_description
1 polymer ?
#
loop_
_entity_poly.entity_id
_entity_poly.type
_entity_poly.pdbx_seq_one_letter_code
_entity_poly.pdbx_strand_id
1 'polypeptide(L)'
;MASEALDGVLGTGGVPTQAQDLAPCIIFTIAYACLIPHATLRLANKASRSTLLIGPAIFIPVRIVTFILRAVQATGNDSLAVFIVIQIFLIAGFAIICDPIVALFEYHITRTHANPNEGLWTQRAIRILRLSLWATFILAIVSGARTSGAVSDPEKAEYLHKLRNVNGGMCLAIVLSIIFVTLIAHVHKNLPNRATALLVFLAGCLLVTASYRMSTIHHSFPPFAIKTKVAFYVLLVLPEWLATGALFLFPIREMFAEDFAKQKRRDWNKEEHIPLEGGDSSSRSA
;
A
#
# COMPACT_ATOMS: atom_id res chain seq x y z
N MET A 1 -11.08 21.41 -22.86
CA MET A 1 -9.82 22.09 -22.46
C MET A 1 -9.91 22.76 -21.10
N ALA A 2 -10.64 23.88 -20.88
CA ALA A 2 -10.67 24.51 -19.54
C ALA A 2 -11.39 23.68 -18.46
N SER A 3 -12.46 22.95 -18.81
CA SER A 3 -13.14 22.05 -17.87
C SER A 3 -12.31 20.82 -17.53
N GLU A 4 -11.58 20.24 -18.50
CA GLU A 4 -10.69 19.09 -18.28
C GLU A 4 -9.49 19.46 -17.39
N ALA A 5 -8.96 20.68 -17.52
CA ALA A 5 -7.92 21.19 -16.63
C ALA A 5 -8.43 21.33 -15.19
N LEU A 6 -9.68 21.81 -15.01
CA LEU A 6 -10.30 21.91 -13.69
C LEU A 6 -10.63 20.52 -13.10
N ASP A 7 -11.09 19.58 -13.93
CA ASP A 7 -11.35 18.17 -13.54
C ASP A 7 -10.07 17.47 -13.09
N GLY A 8 -8.96 17.68 -13.82
CA GLY A 8 -7.64 17.18 -13.47
C GLY A 8 -7.10 17.78 -12.16
N VAL A 9 -7.54 18.98 -11.78
CA VAL A 9 -7.22 19.66 -10.52
C VAL A 9 -8.09 19.17 -9.36
N LEU A 10 -9.38 18.90 -9.62
CA LEU A 10 -10.41 18.48 -8.65
C LEU A 10 -10.14 17.13 -7.97
N GLY A 11 -9.18 16.35 -8.46
CA GLY A 11 -8.53 15.26 -7.73
C GLY A 11 -9.46 14.12 -7.33
N THR A 12 -8.93 13.17 -6.56
CA THR A 12 -9.66 11.94 -6.21
C THR A 12 -10.82 12.26 -5.26
N GLY A 13 -12.06 12.08 -5.72
CA GLY A 13 -13.28 12.21 -4.90
C GLY A 13 -14.08 13.51 -5.04
N GLY A 14 -13.68 14.46 -5.89
CA GLY A 14 -14.43 15.70 -6.17
C GLY A 14 -14.65 16.63 -4.98
N VAL A 15 -15.42 17.73 -5.18
CA VAL A 15 -15.68 18.77 -4.15
C VAL A 15 -16.63 18.25 -3.07
N PRO A 16 -16.23 18.21 -1.79
CA PRO A 16 -17.11 17.74 -0.71
C PRO A 16 -18.41 18.54 -0.61
N THR A 17 -19.56 17.87 -0.54
CA THR A 17 -20.87 18.52 -0.36
C THR A 17 -21.61 17.98 0.86
N GLN A 18 -22.37 18.83 1.54
CA GLN A 18 -23.06 18.47 2.79
C GLN A 18 -23.96 17.24 2.64
N ALA A 19 -24.78 17.20 1.58
CA ALA A 19 -25.77 16.16 1.37
C ALA A 19 -25.16 14.77 1.09
N GLN A 20 -23.94 14.72 0.53
CA GLN A 20 -23.36 13.48 0.02
C GLN A 20 -22.12 13.00 0.78
N ASP A 21 -21.30 13.91 1.31
CA ASP A 21 -20.02 13.57 1.94
C ASP A 21 -20.08 13.54 3.49
N LEU A 22 -21.02 14.23 4.13
CA LEU A 22 -21.05 14.36 5.59
C LEU A 22 -21.25 13.01 6.30
N ALA A 23 -22.31 12.27 5.96
CA ALA A 23 -22.60 10.99 6.61
C ALA A 23 -21.50 9.94 6.35
N PRO A 24 -21.02 9.72 5.11
CA PRO A 24 -19.91 8.80 4.87
C PRO A 24 -18.61 9.20 5.60
N CYS A 25 -18.27 10.49 5.68
CA CYS A 25 -17.10 10.95 6.43
C CYS A 25 -17.20 10.57 7.92
N ILE A 26 -18.37 10.74 8.55
CA ILE A 26 -18.58 10.34 9.96
C ILE A 26 -18.42 8.83 10.11
N ILE A 27 -19.05 8.04 9.24
CA ILE A 27 -18.98 6.57 9.27
C ILE A 27 -17.53 6.09 9.15
N PHE A 28 -16.78 6.58 8.17
CA PHE A 28 -15.38 6.16 7.99
C PHE A 28 -14.47 6.70 9.08
N THR A 29 -14.74 7.88 9.64
CA THR A 29 -14.01 8.38 10.82
C THR A 29 -14.13 7.41 11.99
N ILE A 30 -15.35 6.96 12.30
CA ILE A 30 -15.60 5.97 13.35
C ILE A 30 -14.93 4.64 12.99
N ALA A 31 -15.06 4.17 11.74
CA ALA A 31 -14.47 2.91 11.29
C ALA A 31 -12.93 2.89 11.42
N TYR A 32 -12.25 4.00 11.11
CA TYR A 32 -10.80 4.12 11.34
C TYR A 32 -10.46 4.28 12.82
N ALA A 33 -11.28 4.98 13.62
CA ALA A 33 -11.08 5.07 15.07
C ALA A 33 -11.18 3.69 15.76
N CYS A 34 -12.07 2.81 15.29
CA CYS A 34 -12.16 1.43 15.77
C CYS A 34 -10.90 0.59 15.49
N LEU A 35 -10.05 0.98 14.53
CA LEU A 35 -8.77 0.33 14.29
C LEU A 35 -7.68 0.77 15.28
N ILE A 36 -7.85 1.90 15.99
CA ILE A 36 -6.85 2.40 16.94
C ILE A 36 -6.58 1.40 18.08
N PRO A 37 -7.60 0.85 18.80
CA PRO A 37 -7.35 -0.13 19.84
C PRO A 37 -6.58 -1.36 19.32
N HIS A 38 -6.93 -1.84 18.12
CA HIS A 38 -6.25 -2.96 17.49
C HIS A 38 -4.79 -2.64 17.17
N ALA A 39 -4.52 -1.45 16.63
CA ALA A 39 -3.17 -0.98 16.36
C ALA A 39 -2.35 -0.83 17.65
N THR A 40 -2.91 -0.22 18.69
CA THR A 40 -2.25 -0.03 19.99
C THR A 40 -1.92 -1.36 20.66
N LEU A 41 -2.88 -2.30 20.71
CA LEU A 41 -2.67 -3.62 21.30
C LEU A 41 -1.54 -4.39 20.58
N ARG A 42 -1.53 -4.33 19.24
CA ARG A 42 -0.50 -4.96 18.40
C ARG A 42 0.88 -4.34 18.58
N LEU A 43 0.96 -3.01 18.71
CA LEU A 43 2.24 -2.30 18.88
C LEU A 43 2.79 -2.40 20.31
N ALA A 44 1.92 -2.46 21.33
CA ALA A 44 2.30 -2.58 22.73
C ALA A 44 2.82 -3.98 23.09
N ASN A 45 2.29 -5.03 22.49
CA ASN A 45 2.72 -6.39 22.78
C ASN A 45 4.10 -6.68 22.13
N LYS A 46 5.13 -6.87 22.96
CA LYS A 46 6.50 -7.20 22.51
C LYS A 46 6.56 -8.46 21.63
N ALA A 47 5.63 -9.40 21.81
CA ALA A 47 5.55 -10.59 20.97
C ALA A 47 5.01 -10.29 19.55
N SER A 48 4.17 -9.25 19.39
CA SER A 48 3.55 -8.89 18.11
C SER A 48 4.17 -7.67 17.42
N ARG A 49 5.09 -6.95 18.09
CA ARG A 49 5.70 -5.73 17.56
C ARG A 49 6.50 -6.03 16.29
N SER A 50 6.05 -5.46 15.18
CA SER A 50 6.74 -5.48 13.89
C SER A 50 6.87 -4.05 13.39
N THR A 51 8.05 -3.67 12.90
CA THR A 51 8.29 -2.35 12.29
C THR A 51 7.40 -2.11 11.08
N LEU A 52 6.91 -3.19 10.45
CA LEU A 52 5.94 -3.16 9.35
C LEU A 52 4.60 -2.51 9.74
N LEU A 53 4.21 -2.57 11.01
CA LEU A 53 2.93 -2.02 11.47
C LEU A 53 2.97 -0.52 11.77
N ILE A 54 4.16 0.10 11.79
CA ILE A 54 4.31 1.53 12.10
C ILE A 54 3.65 2.38 11.01
N GLY A 55 3.90 2.07 9.73
CA GLY A 55 3.29 2.78 8.60
C GLY A 55 1.75 2.76 8.64
N PRO A 56 1.10 1.59 8.68
CA PRO A 56 -0.35 1.47 8.85
C PRO A 56 -0.89 2.17 10.10
N ALA A 57 -0.12 2.17 11.20
CA ALA A 57 -0.53 2.85 12.43
C ALA A 57 -0.52 4.38 12.29
N ILE A 58 0.41 4.94 11.51
CA ILE A 58 0.42 6.37 11.13
C ILE A 58 -0.68 6.67 10.10
N PHE A 59 -0.98 5.72 9.22
CA PHE A 59 -2.01 5.88 8.21
C PHE A 59 -3.42 6.08 8.81
N ILE A 60 -3.75 5.39 9.91
CA ILE A 60 -5.04 5.53 10.61
C ILE A 60 -5.35 6.99 10.99
N PRO A 61 -4.52 7.70 11.79
CA PRO A 61 -4.81 9.08 12.17
C PRO A 61 -4.78 10.02 10.96
N VAL A 62 -3.94 9.79 9.95
CA VAL A 62 -3.96 10.57 8.70
C VAL A 62 -5.33 10.46 8.02
N ARG A 63 -5.94 9.26 7.98
CA ARG A 63 -7.28 9.07 7.42
C ARG A 63 -8.38 9.69 8.26
N ILE A 64 -8.29 9.60 9.58
CA ILE A 64 -9.23 10.28 10.49
C ILE A 64 -9.22 11.79 10.22
N VAL A 65 -8.04 12.41 10.19
CA VAL A 65 -7.90 13.84 9.88
C VAL A 65 -8.46 14.16 8.49
N THR A 66 -8.18 13.30 7.49
CA THR A 66 -8.69 13.48 6.12
C THR A 66 -10.22 13.55 6.09
N PHE A 67 -10.92 12.64 6.79
CA PHE A 67 -12.39 12.63 6.81
C PHE A 67 -12.97 13.76 7.65
N ILE A 68 -12.31 14.17 8.74
CA ILE A 68 -12.71 15.35 9.52
C ILE A 68 -12.62 16.60 8.64
N LEU A 69 -11.48 16.83 7.97
CA LEU A 69 -11.30 17.98 7.07
C LEU A 69 -12.31 17.97 5.92
N ARG A 70 -12.58 16.79 5.36
CA ARG A 70 -13.57 16.61 4.29
C ARG A 70 -14.99 16.89 4.77
N ALA A 71 -15.33 16.53 6.01
CA ALA A 71 -16.62 16.87 6.64
C ALA A 71 -16.75 18.39 6.89
N VAL A 72 -15.68 19.03 7.38
CA VAL A 72 -15.63 20.49 7.58
C VAL A 72 -15.81 21.23 6.25
N GLN A 73 -15.14 20.77 5.19
CA GLN A 73 -15.33 21.34 3.85
C GLN A 73 -16.79 21.16 3.36
N ALA A 74 -17.39 20.00 3.64
CA ALA A 74 -18.79 19.74 3.29
C ALA A 74 -19.79 20.67 4.02
N THR A 75 -19.43 21.28 5.16
CA THR A 75 -20.27 22.25 5.89
C THR A 75 -20.18 23.70 5.39
N GLY A 76 -19.46 23.95 4.29
CA GLY A 76 -19.36 25.27 3.66
C GLY A 76 -18.02 25.98 3.87
N ASN A 77 -16.99 25.28 4.36
CA ASN A 77 -15.64 25.82 4.42
C ASN A 77 -14.88 25.52 3.11
N ASP A 78 -14.99 26.41 2.13
CA ASP A 78 -14.36 26.26 0.80
C ASP A 78 -12.88 26.66 0.75
N SER A 79 -12.16 26.50 1.86
CA SER A 79 -10.74 26.82 1.91
C SER A 79 -9.93 25.95 0.96
N LEU A 80 -9.30 26.60 -0.03
CA LEU A 80 -8.37 25.96 -0.98
C LEU A 80 -7.24 25.23 -0.24
N ALA A 81 -6.75 25.77 0.87
CA ALA A 81 -5.70 25.14 1.67
C ALA A 81 -6.15 23.80 2.27
N VAL A 82 -7.39 23.74 2.78
CA VAL A 82 -7.98 22.49 3.30
C VAL A 82 -8.10 21.45 2.19
N PHE A 83 -8.55 21.86 1.00
CA PHE A 83 -8.62 20.99 -0.17
C PHE A 83 -7.24 20.42 -0.56
N ILE A 84 -6.21 21.24 -0.59
CA ILE A 84 -4.83 20.82 -0.91
C ILE A 84 -4.33 19.78 0.10
N VAL A 85 -4.54 20.02 1.40
CA VAL A 85 -4.15 19.07 2.46
C VAL A 85 -4.85 17.73 2.30
N ILE A 86 -6.16 17.74 2.01
CA ILE A 86 -6.93 16.53 1.73
C ILE A 86 -6.31 15.77 0.55
N GLN A 87 -6.00 16.45 -0.57
CA GLN A 87 -5.42 15.78 -1.74
C GLN A 87 -4.05 15.18 -1.44
N ILE A 88 -3.18 15.87 -0.69
CA ILE A 88 -1.89 15.32 -0.26
C ILE A 88 -2.10 14.03 0.55
N PHE A 89 -2.99 14.05 1.53
CA PHE A 89 -3.24 12.87 2.39
C PHE A 89 -3.87 11.72 1.63
N LEU A 90 -4.81 12.00 0.72
CA LEU A 90 -5.44 10.99 -0.13
C LEU A 90 -4.39 10.30 -1.01
N ILE A 91 -3.56 11.07 -1.71
CA ILE A 91 -2.59 10.53 -2.68
C ILE A 91 -1.43 9.85 -1.95
N ALA A 92 -0.77 10.54 -1.01
CA ALA A 92 0.42 10.05 -0.31
C ALA A 92 0.12 8.87 0.63
N GLY A 93 -1.08 8.81 1.20
CA GLY A 93 -1.49 7.74 2.11
C GLY A 93 -1.41 6.33 1.49
N PHE A 94 -1.56 6.21 0.17
CA PHE A 94 -1.44 4.91 -0.51
C PHE A 94 -0.03 4.31 -0.38
N ALA A 95 1.01 5.15 -0.54
CA ALA A 95 2.37 4.65 -0.45
C ALA A 95 2.69 4.15 0.97
N ILE A 96 2.10 4.79 1.99
CA ILE A 96 2.25 4.39 3.40
C ILE A 96 1.68 2.98 3.66
N ILE A 97 0.53 2.62 3.07
CA ILE A 97 -0.02 1.25 3.19
C ILE A 97 0.73 0.26 2.29
N CYS A 98 1.24 0.70 1.15
CA CYS A 98 1.89 -0.20 0.21
C CYS A 98 3.26 -0.68 0.71
N ASP A 99 3.98 0.11 1.52
CA ASP A 99 5.29 -0.26 2.10
C ASP A 99 5.29 -1.59 2.86
N PRO A 100 4.41 -1.81 3.86
CA PRO A 100 4.35 -3.09 4.55
C PRO A 100 3.96 -4.24 3.62
N ILE A 101 3.15 -4.01 2.58
CA ILE A 101 2.78 -5.06 1.62
C ILE A 101 4.01 -5.47 0.79
N VAL A 102 4.82 -4.51 0.35
CA VAL A 102 6.10 -4.79 -0.34
C VAL A 102 7.06 -5.55 0.57
N ALA A 103 7.12 -5.19 1.85
CA ALA A 103 7.95 -5.89 2.81
C ALA A 103 7.45 -7.33 3.08
N LEU A 104 6.13 -7.53 3.20
CA LEU A 104 5.55 -8.87 3.34
C LEU A 104 5.78 -9.71 2.10
N PHE A 105 5.68 -9.11 0.91
CA PHE A 105 6.04 -9.74 -0.34
C PHE A 105 7.51 -10.18 -0.38
N GLU A 106 8.44 -9.33 0.07
CA GLU A 106 9.84 -9.68 0.22
C GLU A 106 10.01 -10.90 1.14
N TYR A 107 9.42 -10.88 2.34
CA TYR A 107 9.47 -12.03 3.25
C TYR A 107 8.86 -13.29 2.63
N HIS A 108 7.76 -13.13 1.89
CA HIS A 108 7.02 -14.23 1.27
C HIS A 108 7.79 -14.94 0.16
N ILE A 109 8.59 -14.22 -0.63
CA ILE A 109 9.38 -14.81 -1.70
C ILE A 109 10.73 -15.30 -1.18
N THR A 110 11.37 -14.51 -0.31
CA THR A 110 12.75 -14.79 0.11
C THR A 110 12.89 -16.08 0.91
N ARG A 111 11.83 -16.52 1.59
CA ARG A 111 11.79 -17.83 2.28
C ARG A 111 12.02 -19.06 1.40
N THR A 112 11.97 -18.90 0.07
CA THR A 112 12.15 -20.00 -0.88
C THR A 112 13.54 -20.09 -1.49
N HIS A 113 14.44 -19.17 -1.16
CA HIS A 113 15.80 -19.21 -1.66
C HIS A 113 16.63 -20.16 -0.80
N ALA A 114 16.84 -21.38 -1.28
CA ALA A 114 17.75 -22.35 -0.66
C ALA A 114 19.22 -21.94 -0.91
N ASN A 115 19.51 -21.35 -2.06
CA ASN A 115 20.83 -20.86 -2.43
C ASN A 115 20.90 -19.32 -2.43
N PRO A 116 21.98 -18.71 -1.90
CA PRO A 116 22.15 -17.25 -1.87
C PRO A 116 22.20 -16.63 -3.28
N ASN A 117 22.68 -17.36 -4.29
CA ASN A 117 22.76 -16.89 -5.67
C ASN A 117 21.41 -16.85 -6.40
N GLU A 118 20.46 -17.71 -6.02
CA GLU A 118 19.09 -17.69 -6.58
C GLU A 118 18.27 -16.48 -6.12
N GLY A 119 18.70 -15.84 -5.01
CA GLY A 119 18.03 -14.68 -4.44
C GLY A 119 18.40 -13.33 -5.05
N LEU A 120 19.48 -13.25 -5.83
CA LEU A 120 20.03 -11.96 -6.29
C LEU A 120 19.07 -11.19 -7.19
N TRP A 121 18.42 -11.86 -8.15
CA TRP A 121 17.45 -11.21 -9.04
C TRP A 121 16.20 -10.76 -8.30
N THR A 122 15.68 -11.59 -7.39
CA THR A 122 14.55 -11.24 -6.54
C THR A 122 14.86 -10.04 -5.65
N GLN A 123 16.04 -10.01 -5.02
CA GLN A 123 16.47 -8.89 -4.18
C GLN A 123 16.62 -7.59 -4.98
N ARG A 124 17.14 -7.67 -6.21
CA ARG A 124 17.20 -6.51 -7.13
C ARG A 124 15.80 -6.01 -7.48
N ALA A 125 14.88 -6.91 -7.83
CA ALA A 125 13.50 -6.56 -8.14
C ALA A 125 12.81 -5.89 -6.93
N ILE A 126 12.93 -6.45 -5.73
CA ILE A 126 12.36 -5.88 -4.50
C ILE A 126 12.94 -4.50 -4.21
N ARG A 127 14.26 -4.30 -4.40
CA ARG A 127 14.90 -3.00 -4.24
C ARG A 127 14.33 -1.97 -5.22
N ILE A 128 14.09 -2.36 -6.47
CA ILE A 128 13.45 -1.50 -7.48
C ILE A 128 12.01 -1.17 -7.07
N LEU A 129 11.23 -2.14 -6.59
CA LEU A 129 9.86 -1.89 -6.09
C LEU A 129 9.86 -0.89 -4.93
N ARG A 130 10.77 -1.04 -3.95
CA ARG A 130 10.90 -0.10 -2.84
C ARG A 130 11.29 1.30 -3.30
N LEU A 131 12.27 1.41 -4.20
CA LEU A 131 12.66 2.71 -4.76
C LEU A 131 11.51 3.36 -5.53
N SER A 132 10.77 2.58 -6.30
CA SER A 132 9.57 3.03 -7.02
C SER A 132 8.48 3.52 -6.07
N LEU A 133 8.30 2.84 -4.93
CA LEU A 133 7.36 3.26 -3.89
C LEU A 133 7.76 4.60 -3.24
N TRP A 134 9.04 4.78 -2.93
CA TRP A 134 9.54 6.06 -2.41
C TRP A 134 9.42 7.19 -3.42
N ALA A 135 9.72 6.92 -4.69
CA ALA A 135 9.52 7.89 -5.77
C ALA A 135 8.04 8.27 -5.90
N THR A 136 7.13 7.30 -5.84
CA THR A 136 5.67 7.51 -5.81
C THR A 136 5.26 8.40 -4.63
N PHE A 137 5.79 8.16 -3.43
CA PHE A 137 5.49 8.99 -2.26
C PHE A 137 5.95 10.44 -2.44
N ILE A 138 7.14 10.66 -2.99
CA ILE A 138 7.65 12.01 -3.29
C ILE A 138 6.78 12.69 -4.35
N LEU A 139 6.42 11.99 -5.42
CA LEU A 139 5.54 12.49 -6.48
C LEU A 139 4.17 12.89 -5.93
N ALA A 140 3.62 12.11 -5.00
CA ALA A 140 2.36 12.44 -4.33
C ALA A 140 2.42 13.78 -3.58
N ILE A 141 3.50 14.02 -2.83
CA ILE A 141 3.71 15.28 -2.09
C ILE A 141 3.87 16.45 -3.05
N VAL A 142 4.73 16.30 -4.07
CA VAL A 142 4.97 17.35 -5.07
C VAL A 142 3.69 17.68 -5.85
N SER A 143 2.94 16.65 -6.25
CA SER A 143 1.64 16.82 -6.93
C SER A 143 0.65 17.59 -6.06
N GLY A 144 0.53 17.22 -4.78
CA GLY A 144 -0.35 17.92 -3.86
C GLY A 144 0.06 19.38 -3.67
N ALA A 145 1.34 19.65 -3.41
CA ALA A 145 1.86 21.01 -3.20
C ALA A 145 1.69 21.94 -4.42
N ARG A 146 1.66 21.39 -5.64
CA ARG A 146 1.47 22.16 -6.88
C ARG A 146 0.00 22.37 -7.26
N THR A 147 -0.95 21.89 -6.46
CA THR A 147 -2.38 22.01 -6.76
C THR A 147 -2.87 23.45 -6.75
N SER A 148 -2.36 24.32 -5.87
CA SER A 148 -2.76 25.75 -5.81
C SER A 148 -2.45 26.50 -7.11
N GLY A 149 -1.23 26.33 -7.64
CA GLY A 149 -0.80 27.01 -8.86
C GLY A 149 -1.53 26.52 -10.12
N ALA A 150 -2.01 25.28 -10.11
CA ALA A 150 -2.76 24.69 -11.23
C ALA A 150 -4.20 25.22 -11.35
N VAL A 151 -4.76 25.79 -10.27
CA VAL A 151 -6.10 26.40 -10.31
C VAL A 151 -6.10 27.69 -11.15
N SER A 152 -5.00 28.45 -11.08
CA SER A 152 -4.89 29.76 -11.73
C SER A 152 -4.25 29.73 -13.12
N ASP A 153 -3.58 28.63 -13.49
CA ASP A 153 -2.66 28.59 -14.62
C ASP A 153 -2.80 27.26 -15.39
N PRO A 154 -3.25 27.29 -16.66
CA PRO A 154 -3.52 26.09 -17.44
C PRO A 154 -2.26 25.27 -17.75
N GLU A 155 -1.09 25.91 -17.90
CA GLU A 155 0.16 25.18 -18.16
C GLU A 155 0.58 24.35 -16.93
N LYS A 156 0.39 24.92 -15.74
CA LYS A 156 0.65 24.20 -14.47
C LYS A 156 -0.35 23.08 -14.23
N ALA A 157 -1.59 23.22 -14.71
CA ALA A 157 -2.60 22.17 -14.65
C ALA A 157 -2.22 20.96 -15.52
N GLU A 158 -1.70 21.18 -16.74
CA GLU A 158 -1.21 20.09 -17.59
C GLU A 158 -0.03 19.35 -16.94
N TYR A 159 0.93 20.10 -16.38
CA TYR A 159 2.05 19.51 -15.66
C TYR A 159 1.60 18.69 -14.45
N LEU A 160 0.64 19.20 -13.67
CA LEU A 160 0.05 18.49 -12.53
C LEU A 160 -0.63 17.19 -12.97
N HIS A 161 -1.38 17.23 -14.08
CA HIS A 161 -2.03 16.05 -14.65
C HIS A 161 -1.02 14.97 -15.02
N LYS A 162 0.07 15.34 -15.72
CA LYS A 162 1.19 14.43 -16.02
C LYS A 162 1.78 13.80 -14.75
N LEU A 163 2.01 14.59 -13.70
CA LEU A 163 2.57 14.11 -12.44
C LEU A 163 1.64 13.10 -11.75
N ARG A 164 0.34 13.38 -11.72
CA ARG A 164 -0.68 12.47 -11.17
C ARG A 164 -0.79 11.18 -11.99
N ASN A 165 -0.74 11.29 -13.32
CA ASN A 165 -0.79 10.14 -14.22
C ASN A 165 0.40 9.20 -14.02
N VAL A 166 1.62 9.74 -13.96
CA VAL A 166 2.84 8.94 -13.67
C VAL A 166 2.74 8.28 -12.30
N ASN A 167 2.33 9.02 -11.27
CA ASN A 167 2.15 8.48 -9.93
C ASN A 167 1.11 7.34 -9.88
N GLY A 168 -0.04 7.52 -10.54
CA GLY A 168 -1.09 6.51 -10.65
C GLY A 168 -0.62 5.25 -11.37
N GLY A 169 0.07 5.41 -12.50
CA GLY A 169 0.66 4.32 -13.26
C GLY A 169 1.70 3.52 -12.47
N MET A 170 2.57 4.21 -11.71
CA MET A 170 3.55 3.56 -10.83
C MET A 170 2.87 2.76 -9.71
N CYS A 171 1.85 3.33 -9.04
CA CYS A 171 1.07 2.62 -8.02
C CYS A 171 0.46 1.33 -8.56
N LEU A 172 -0.17 1.40 -9.73
CA LEU A 172 -0.80 0.26 -10.40
C LEU A 172 0.24 -0.81 -10.75
N ALA A 173 1.36 -0.41 -11.34
CA ALA A 173 2.43 -1.33 -11.74
C ALA A 173 3.05 -2.06 -10.55
N ILE A 174 3.28 -1.37 -9.43
CA ILE A 174 3.80 -1.97 -8.19
C ILE A 174 2.87 -3.07 -7.70
N VAL A 175 1.57 -2.76 -7.55
CA VAL A 175 0.60 -3.71 -6.99
C VAL A 175 0.35 -4.90 -7.93
N LEU A 176 0.24 -4.67 -9.24
CA LEU A 176 0.11 -5.75 -10.23
C LEU A 176 1.33 -6.68 -10.21
N SER A 177 2.53 -6.11 -10.09
CA SER A 177 3.76 -6.90 -9.99
C SER A 177 3.77 -7.78 -8.75
N ILE A 178 3.33 -7.25 -7.60
CA ILE A 178 3.22 -8.03 -6.36
C ILE A 178 2.26 -9.21 -6.54
N ILE A 179 1.06 -8.98 -7.09
CA ILE A 179 0.06 -10.04 -7.30
C ILE A 179 0.60 -11.10 -8.26
N PHE A 180 1.09 -10.68 -9.42
CA PHE A 180 1.56 -11.58 -10.48
C PHE A 180 2.71 -12.47 -10.00
N VAL A 181 3.74 -11.86 -9.39
CA VAL A 181 4.90 -12.60 -8.88
C VAL A 181 4.51 -13.51 -7.71
N THR A 182 3.61 -13.07 -6.83
CA THR A 182 3.12 -13.90 -5.71
C THR A 182 2.40 -15.15 -6.22
N LEU A 183 1.53 -15.02 -7.23
CA LEU A 183 0.79 -16.14 -7.80
C LEU A 183 1.72 -17.12 -8.53
N ILE A 184 2.67 -16.62 -9.32
CA ILE A 184 3.68 -17.46 -9.98
C ILE A 184 4.53 -18.20 -8.96
N ALA A 185 4.96 -17.52 -7.89
CA ALA A 185 5.75 -18.13 -6.83
C ALA A 185 4.94 -19.19 -6.07
N HIS A 186 3.64 -18.96 -5.87
CA HIS A 186 2.75 -19.93 -5.24
C HIS A 186 2.62 -21.22 -6.06
N VAL A 187 2.41 -21.10 -7.37
CA VAL A 187 2.28 -22.27 -8.28
C VAL A 187 3.59 -23.05 -8.38
N HIS A 188 4.73 -22.37 -8.50
CA HIS A 188 6.01 -23.05 -8.71
C HIS A 188 6.65 -23.60 -7.43
N LYS A 189 6.44 -22.95 -6.28
CA LYS A 189 7.19 -23.23 -5.05
C LYS A 189 6.34 -23.71 -3.88
N ASN A 190 5.06 -24.04 -4.12
CA ASN A 190 4.12 -24.55 -3.11
C ASN A 190 4.13 -23.74 -1.81
N LEU A 191 4.00 -22.41 -1.95
CA LEU A 191 3.99 -21.49 -0.82
C LEU A 191 2.72 -21.69 0.05
N PRO A 192 2.80 -21.56 1.39
CA PRO A 192 1.65 -21.74 2.27
C PRO A 192 0.50 -20.80 1.94
N ASN A 193 -0.67 -21.42 1.72
CA ASN A 193 -1.88 -20.79 1.21
C ASN A 193 -2.35 -19.60 2.05
N ARG A 194 -2.22 -19.65 3.39
CA ARG A 194 -2.70 -18.57 4.28
C ARG A 194 -1.95 -17.26 4.05
N ALA A 195 -0.62 -17.32 4.01
CA ALA A 195 0.22 -16.15 3.78
C ALA A 195 0.02 -15.58 2.36
N THR A 196 -0.09 -16.47 1.37
CA THR A 196 -0.34 -16.09 -0.02
C THR A 196 -1.72 -15.44 -0.17
N ALA A 197 -2.76 -16.02 0.42
CA ALA A 197 -4.12 -15.50 0.38
C ALA A 197 -4.22 -14.11 1.02
N LEU A 198 -3.59 -13.90 2.19
CA LEU A 198 -3.56 -12.57 2.81
C LEU A 198 -2.83 -11.56 1.92
N LEU A 199 -1.65 -11.92 1.39
CA LEU A 199 -0.86 -11.01 0.55
C LEU A 199 -1.62 -10.62 -0.73
N VAL A 200 -2.25 -11.59 -1.40
CA VAL A 200 -3.09 -11.36 -2.58
C VAL A 200 -4.33 -10.55 -2.22
N PHE A 201 -4.96 -10.78 -1.07
CA PHE A 201 -6.08 -9.98 -0.59
C PHE A 201 -5.69 -8.52 -0.35
N LEU A 202 -4.59 -8.28 0.36
CA LEU A 202 -4.06 -6.94 0.64
C LEU A 202 -3.70 -6.20 -0.66
N ALA A 203 -2.98 -6.87 -1.55
CA ALA A 203 -2.61 -6.31 -2.85
C ALA A 203 -3.85 -6.10 -3.74
N GLY A 204 -4.83 -7.00 -3.72
CA GLY A 204 -6.09 -6.87 -4.44
C GLY A 204 -6.90 -5.65 -3.98
N CYS A 205 -6.96 -5.40 -2.68
CA CYS A 205 -7.58 -4.19 -2.13
C CYS A 205 -6.89 -2.93 -2.67
N LEU A 206 -5.55 -2.89 -2.64
CA LEU A 206 -4.80 -1.75 -3.19
C LEU A 206 -4.88 -1.65 -4.71
N LEU A 207 -5.10 -2.76 -5.42
CA LEU A 207 -5.28 -2.76 -6.88
C LEU A 207 -6.56 -2.00 -7.24
N VAL A 208 -7.67 -2.29 -6.55
CA VAL A 208 -8.94 -1.56 -6.73
C VAL A 208 -8.72 -0.06 -6.52
N THR A 209 -8.03 0.31 -5.45
CA THR A 209 -7.70 1.71 -5.16
C THR A 209 -6.82 2.35 -6.22
N ALA A 210 -5.76 1.67 -6.69
CA ALA A 210 -4.86 2.18 -7.72
C ALA A 210 -5.58 2.33 -9.08
N SER A 211 -6.40 1.35 -9.45
CA SER A 211 -7.21 1.38 -10.66
C SER A 211 -8.23 2.52 -10.63
N TYR A 212 -8.91 2.75 -9.51
CA TYR A 212 -9.82 3.87 -9.35
C TYR A 212 -9.10 5.21 -9.52
N ARG A 213 -7.94 5.40 -8.87
CA ARG A 213 -7.13 6.62 -9.01
C ARG A 213 -6.73 6.87 -10.45
N MET A 214 -6.26 5.84 -11.15
CA MET A 214 -5.91 5.95 -12.57
C MET A 214 -7.14 6.29 -13.43
N SER A 215 -8.28 5.66 -13.17
CA SER A 215 -9.53 5.93 -13.88
C SER A 215 -9.98 7.39 -13.72
N THR A 216 -9.88 7.96 -12.52
CA THR A 216 -10.26 9.36 -12.25
C THR A 216 -9.38 10.39 -12.96
N ILE A 217 -8.19 10.01 -13.44
CA ILE A 217 -7.30 10.91 -14.20
C ILE A 217 -7.68 10.93 -15.69
N HIS A 218 -8.19 9.82 -16.21
CA HIS A 218 -8.55 9.66 -17.63
C HIS A 218 -10.02 9.91 -17.92
N HIS A 219 -10.90 9.83 -16.93
CA HIS A 219 -12.33 10.08 -17.09
C HIS A 219 -12.73 11.31 -16.29
N SER A 220 -13.30 12.30 -16.98
CA SER A 220 -13.97 13.44 -16.35
C SER A 220 -15.23 12.97 -15.64
N PHE A 221 -15.16 12.87 -14.32
CA PHE A 221 -16.33 12.67 -13.49
C PHE A 221 -16.88 14.03 -13.05
N PRO A 222 -18.20 14.28 -13.16
CA PRO A 222 -18.76 15.53 -12.68
C PRO A 222 -18.48 15.64 -11.16
N PRO A 223 -17.91 16.76 -10.68
CA PRO A 223 -17.39 16.87 -9.31
C PRO A 223 -18.47 16.77 -8.24
N PHE A 224 -19.71 17.10 -8.59
CA PHE A 224 -20.90 17.09 -7.72
C PHE A 224 -21.80 15.87 -7.91
N ALA A 225 -21.45 14.96 -8.81
CA ALA A 225 -22.28 13.80 -9.08
C ALA A 225 -22.18 12.77 -7.94
N ILE A 226 -23.34 12.27 -7.50
CA ILE A 226 -23.46 11.21 -6.47
C ILE A 226 -22.60 10.00 -6.84
N LYS A 227 -22.58 9.62 -8.12
CA LYS A 227 -21.79 8.48 -8.62
C LYS A 227 -20.30 8.62 -8.31
N THR A 228 -19.74 9.83 -8.47
CA THR A 228 -18.33 10.13 -8.16
C THR A 228 -18.03 9.92 -6.68
N LYS A 229 -18.96 10.33 -5.80
CA LYS A 229 -18.83 10.20 -4.35
C LYS A 229 -18.92 8.75 -3.89
N VAL A 230 -19.93 8.02 -4.38
CA VAL A 230 -20.09 6.60 -4.08
C VAL A 230 -18.85 5.84 -4.54
N ALA A 231 -18.36 6.10 -5.75
CA ALA A 231 -17.14 5.48 -6.27
C ALA A 231 -15.91 5.78 -5.39
N PHE A 232 -15.76 7.02 -4.91
CA PHE A 232 -14.68 7.38 -3.99
C PHE A 232 -14.72 6.55 -2.69
N TYR A 233 -15.87 6.47 -2.03
CA TYR A 233 -15.97 5.73 -0.77
C TYR A 233 -15.84 4.21 -0.97
N VAL A 234 -16.44 3.66 -2.02
CA VAL A 234 -16.49 2.21 -2.26
C VAL A 234 -15.21 1.68 -2.90
N LEU A 235 -14.60 2.41 -3.84
CA LEU A 235 -13.45 1.93 -4.62
C LEU A 235 -12.10 2.42 -4.08
N LEU A 236 -12.08 3.50 -3.28
CA LEU A 236 -10.84 4.00 -2.66
C LEU A 236 -10.82 3.79 -1.16
N VAL A 237 -11.84 4.27 -0.45
CA VAL A 237 -11.80 4.28 1.03
C VAL A 237 -12.00 2.88 1.63
N LEU A 238 -13.02 2.16 1.17
CA LEU A 238 -13.36 0.84 1.71
C LEU A 238 -12.22 -0.18 1.52
N PRO A 239 -11.57 -0.33 0.35
CA PRO A 239 -10.47 -1.28 0.17
C PRO A 239 -9.24 -0.89 0.99
N GLU A 240 -8.93 0.41 1.13
CA GLU A 240 -7.84 0.87 2.00
C GLU A 240 -8.12 0.55 3.48
N TRP A 241 -9.37 0.72 3.93
CA TRP A 241 -9.78 0.37 5.28
C TRP A 241 -9.69 -1.14 5.51
N LEU A 242 -10.16 -1.96 4.56
CA LEU A 242 -10.07 -3.42 4.63
C LEU A 242 -8.62 -3.90 4.67
N ALA A 243 -7.75 -3.33 3.83
CA ALA A 243 -6.32 -3.66 3.82
C ALA A 243 -5.66 -3.29 5.15
N THR A 244 -5.94 -2.08 5.66
CA THR A 244 -5.39 -1.61 6.95
C THR A 244 -5.89 -2.46 8.11
N GLY A 245 -7.19 -2.77 8.15
CA GLY A 245 -7.79 -3.64 9.17
C GLY A 245 -7.19 -5.04 9.13
N ALA A 246 -7.05 -5.64 7.96
CA ALA A 246 -6.42 -6.95 7.81
C ALA A 246 -4.97 -6.96 8.33
N LEU A 247 -4.20 -5.88 8.13
CA LEU A 247 -2.84 -5.81 8.67
C LEU A 247 -2.78 -5.87 10.21
N PHE A 248 -3.80 -5.36 10.91
CA PHE A 248 -3.85 -5.40 12.39
C PHE A 248 -4.56 -6.64 12.94
N LEU A 249 -5.56 -7.15 12.23
CA LEU A 249 -6.35 -8.29 12.67
C LEU A 249 -5.56 -9.60 12.56
N PHE A 250 -4.84 -9.82 11.46
CA PHE A 250 -4.09 -11.06 11.27
C PHE A 250 -2.74 -11.05 11.98
N PRO A 251 -2.29 -12.20 12.54
CA PRO A 251 -0.97 -12.32 13.16
C PRO A 251 0.11 -12.42 12.09
N ILE A 252 0.41 -11.29 11.45
CA ILE A 252 1.39 -11.20 10.35
C ILE A 252 2.73 -11.82 10.74
N ARG A 253 3.21 -11.55 11.95
CA ARG A 253 4.50 -12.08 12.40
C ARG A 253 4.49 -13.61 12.45
N GLU A 254 3.45 -14.23 12.99
CA GLU A 254 3.38 -15.70 13.05
C GLU A 254 3.30 -16.27 11.63
N MET A 255 2.45 -15.69 10.80
CA MET A 255 2.17 -16.20 9.46
C MET A 255 3.33 -16.04 8.47
N PHE A 256 4.24 -15.08 8.70
CA PHE A 256 5.40 -14.84 7.82
C PHE A 256 6.76 -15.16 8.47
N ALA A 257 6.89 -15.12 9.81
CA ALA A 257 8.17 -15.32 10.53
C ALA A 257 8.31 -16.69 11.22
N GLU A 258 7.24 -17.34 11.70
CA GLU A 258 7.38 -18.69 12.27
C GLU A 258 7.79 -19.72 11.21
N ASP A 259 7.34 -19.52 9.97
CA ASP A 259 7.74 -20.37 8.85
C ASP A 259 9.25 -20.27 8.60
N PHE A 260 9.84 -19.08 8.72
CA PHE A 260 11.29 -18.88 8.57
C PHE A 260 12.09 -19.62 9.65
N ALA A 261 11.64 -19.56 10.90
CA ALA A 261 12.28 -20.26 12.01
C ALA A 261 12.12 -21.79 11.91
N LYS A 262 10.96 -22.27 11.45
CA LYS A 262 10.72 -23.70 11.18
C LYS A 262 11.54 -24.21 10.00
N GLN A 263 11.67 -23.42 8.94
CA GLN A 263 12.52 -23.74 7.77
C GLN A 263 13.98 -23.88 8.20
N LYS A 264 14.52 -22.87 8.90
CA LYS A 264 15.90 -22.87 9.39
C LYS A 264 16.23 -24.07 10.28
N ARG A 265 15.28 -24.51 11.13
CA ARG A 265 15.47 -25.73 11.96
C ARG A 265 15.49 -27.01 11.13
N ARG A 266 14.68 -27.11 10.08
CA ARG A 266 14.70 -28.27 9.17
C ARG A 266 15.99 -28.36 8.38
N ASP A 267 16.50 -27.21 7.94
CA ASP A 267 17.76 -27.15 7.19
C ASP A 267 18.95 -27.50 8.10
N TRP A 268 18.98 -27.00 9.34
CA TRP A 268 19.96 -27.40 10.36
C TRP A 268 19.96 -28.92 10.62
N ASN A 269 18.79 -29.53 10.84
CA ASN A 269 18.71 -30.97 11.07
C ASN A 269 19.11 -31.80 9.83
N LYS A 270 19.00 -31.26 8.61
CA LYS A 270 19.48 -31.94 7.40
C LYS A 270 21.00 -31.90 7.30
N GLU A 271 21.63 -30.78 7.66
CA GLU A 271 23.09 -30.65 7.69
C GLU A 271 23.70 -31.58 8.74
N GLU A 272 23.06 -31.75 9.89
CA GLU A 272 23.51 -32.63 10.99
C GLU A 272 23.43 -34.14 10.65
N HIS A 273 22.62 -34.51 9.64
CA HIS A 273 22.48 -35.88 9.15
C HIS A 273 23.28 -36.18 7.87
N ILE A 274 24.10 -35.24 7.37
CA ILE A 274 25.10 -35.55 6.36
C ILE A 274 26.23 -36.31 7.07
N PRO A 275 26.40 -37.63 6.86
CA PRO A 275 27.52 -38.35 7.42
C PRO A 275 28.80 -37.69 6.89
N LEU A 276 29.78 -37.47 7.74
CA LEU A 276 31.14 -37.13 7.32
C LEU A 276 31.70 -38.34 6.57
N GLU A 277 31.31 -38.51 5.31
CA GLU A 277 31.84 -39.54 4.44
C GLU A 277 33.31 -39.21 4.18
N GLY A 278 34.18 -40.05 4.76
CA GLY A 278 35.49 -40.34 4.18
C GLY A 278 36.52 -39.23 4.28
N GLY A 279 36.87 -38.82 5.49
CA GLY A 279 38.25 -38.39 5.74
C GLY A 279 39.18 -39.58 5.59
N ASP A 280 39.57 -39.89 4.36
CA ASP A 280 40.46 -41.00 4.02
C ASP A 280 41.81 -40.81 4.72
N SER A 281 41.98 -41.56 5.80
CA SER A 281 43.18 -41.62 6.63
C SER A 281 44.20 -42.59 6.06
N SER A 282 44.54 -42.48 4.77
CA SER A 282 45.51 -43.36 4.12
C SER A 282 46.50 -42.61 3.24
N SER A 283 47.60 -42.16 3.84
CA SER A 283 48.97 -42.22 3.26
C SER A 283 49.98 -41.47 4.16
N ARG A 284 50.26 -42.04 5.33
CA ARG A 284 51.54 -41.87 6.02
C ARG A 284 52.26 -43.22 6.03
N SER A 285 52.96 -43.53 4.94
CA SER A 285 54.05 -44.51 4.92
C SER A 285 54.82 -44.40 3.61
N ALA A 286 55.85 -43.55 3.58
CA ALA A 286 57.15 -43.75 2.95
C ALA A 286 57.98 -42.47 3.16
#